data_AF-A0AAU5KE13-F1
#
_entry.id   AF-A0AAU5KE13-F1
#
_cell.length_a   1.000
_cell.length_b   1.000
_cell.length_c   1.000
_cell.angle_alpha   90.00
_cell.angle_beta   90.00
_cell.angle_gamma   90.00
#
_symmetry.space_group_name_H-M   'P 1'
#
loop_
_entity.id
_entity.type
_entity.pdbx_description
1 polymer ?
#
loop_
_entity_poly.entity_id
_entity_poly.type
_entity_poly.pdbx_seq_one_letter_code
_entity_poly.pdbx_strand_id
1 'polypeptide(L)'
;MTNPTGTDDDPHHGPVTRAVPHPDQLNPRGIVITCAVCGASRDWLLIQVRTLVFVRCRCTHEWQEHDLEAVDFDGSHSGPETEWESFEQMYRSLGFDGLFRGSYLGA
;
A
#
# COMPACT_ATOMS: atom_id res chain seq x y z
N MET A 1 -21.82 -6.35 46.10
CA MET A 1 -21.38 -5.05 45.56
C MET A 1 -20.65 -5.36 44.27
N THR A 2 -21.18 -4.86 43.17
CA THR A 2 -20.83 -5.14 41.77
C THR A 2 -19.43 -4.60 41.44
N ASN A 3 -18.55 -5.44 40.89
CA ASN A 3 -17.35 -4.96 40.21
C ASN A 3 -17.77 -4.31 38.88
N PRO A 4 -17.29 -3.11 38.54
CA PRO A 4 -17.56 -2.53 37.24
C PRO A 4 -16.70 -3.21 36.18
N THR A 5 -17.37 -3.67 35.13
CA THR A 5 -16.84 -3.88 33.79
C THR A 5 -16.08 -2.64 33.33
N GLY A 6 -14.86 -2.82 32.87
CA GLY A 6 -14.06 -1.81 32.19
C GLY A 6 -13.13 -2.52 31.23
N THR A 7 -13.70 -3.09 30.17
CA THR A 7 -12.94 -3.41 28.97
C THR A 7 -12.65 -2.07 28.32
N ASP A 8 -11.49 -1.49 28.64
CA ASP A 8 -10.90 -0.41 27.83
C ASP A 8 -10.46 -1.03 26.50
N ASP A 9 -11.45 -1.25 25.63
CA ASP A 9 -11.26 -1.39 24.20
C ASP A 9 -11.01 0.04 23.70
N ASP A 10 -9.74 0.46 23.74
CA ASP A 10 -9.29 1.71 23.14
C ASP A 10 -9.44 1.61 21.61
N PRO A 11 -10.40 2.32 20.98
CA PRO A 11 -10.65 2.20 19.55
C PRO A 11 -9.71 3.06 18.70
N HIS A 12 -8.61 3.59 19.26
CA HIS A 12 -7.71 4.52 18.57
C HIS A 12 -6.38 3.93 18.09
N HIS A 13 -6.17 2.61 18.16
CA HIS A 13 -5.13 1.96 17.37
C HIS A 13 -5.64 1.66 15.95
N GLY A 14 -5.91 2.72 15.18
CA GLY A 14 -6.14 2.57 13.73
C GLY A 14 -4.99 1.79 13.09
N PRO A 15 -5.24 1.06 11.98
CA PRO A 15 -4.27 0.16 11.39
C PRO A 15 -2.94 0.87 11.16
N VAL A 16 -1.86 0.30 11.72
CA VAL A 16 -0.47 0.80 11.63
C VAL A 16 0.02 0.88 10.17
N THR A 17 -0.76 0.35 9.23
CA THR A 17 -0.44 0.28 7.81
C THR A 17 -1.64 0.60 6.95
N ARG A 18 -1.52 1.62 6.09
CA ARG A 18 -2.51 1.96 5.06
C ARG A 18 -2.01 1.48 3.70
N ALA A 19 -2.87 0.85 2.91
CA ALA A 19 -2.53 0.36 1.58
C ALA A 19 -3.49 0.92 0.53
N VAL A 20 -2.93 1.51 -0.54
CA VAL A 20 -3.69 2.25 -1.56
C VAL A 20 -3.25 1.78 -2.95
N PRO A 21 -4.15 1.17 -3.74
CA PRO A 21 -3.89 0.92 -5.14
C PRO A 21 -3.74 2.23 -5.91
N HIS A 22 -2.66 2.36 -6.67
CA HIS A 22 -2.35 3.50 -7.52
C HIS A 22 -2.19 3.01 -8.98
N PRO A 23 -3.25 3.09 -9.80
CA PRO A 23 -3.24 2.52 -11.15
C PRO A 23 -2.31 3.24 -12.12
N ASP A 24 -2.06 4.53 -11.90
CA ASP A 24 -1.29 5.39 -12.81
C ASP A 24 0.22 5.34 -12.57
N GLN A 25 0.98 6.01 -13.45
CA GLN A 25 2.42 6.19 -13.27
C GLN A 25 2.73 6.99 -12.00
N LEU A 26 3.76 6.56 -11.27
CA LEU A 26 4.33 7.35 -10.19
C LEU A 26 5.50 8.16 -10.74
N ASN A 27 5.50 9.45 -10.43
CA ASN A 27 6.50 10.38 -10.94
C ASN A 27 7.09 11.25 -9.81
N PRO A 28 7.66 10.64 -8.75
CA PRO A 28 8.29 11.40 -7.69
C PRO A 28 9.41 12.27 -8.28
N ARG A 29 9.37 13.56 -7.97
CA ARG A 29 10.35 14.56 -8.42
C ARG A 29 10.56 14.63 -9.95
N GLY A 30 9.60 14.18 -10.76
CA GLY A 30 9.71 14.22 -12.22
C GLY A 30 10.46 13.05 -12.86
N ILE A 31 10.78 11.99 -12.11
CA ILE A 31 11.27 10.71 -12.64
C ILE A 31 10.18 9.64 -12.56
N VAL A 32 9.84 9.05 -13.71
CA VAL A 32 8.87 7.93 -13.76
C VAL A 32 9.48 6.68 -13.12
N ILE A 33 8.81 6.16 -12.10
CA ILE A 33 9.16 4.89 -11.47
C ILE A 33 8.89 3.74 -12.44
N THR A 34 9.85 2.80 -12.49
CA THR A 34 9.67 1.50 -13.15
C THR A 34 10.10 0.37 -12.22
N CYS A 35 9.41 -0.77 -12.31
CA CYS A 35 9.75 -1.92 -11.50
C CYS A 35 11.05 -2.53 -12.01
N ALA A 36 12.09 -2.59 -11.16
CA ALA A 36 13.39 -3.16 -11.52
C ALA A 36 13.33 -4.65 -11.91
N VAL A 37 12.25 -5.37 -11.56
CA VAL A 37 12.11 -6.82 -11.82
C VAL A 37 11.33 -7.12 -13.11
N CYS A 38 10.25 -6.38 -13.39
CA CYS A 38 9.38 -6.67 -14.54
C CYS A 38 9.21 -5.51 -15.53
N GLY A 39 9.79 -4.33 -15.26
CA GLY A 39 9.70 -3.16 -16.13
C GLY A 39 8.34 -2.46 -16.14
N ALA A 40 7.37 -2.86 -15.30
CA ALA A 40 6.09 -2.17 -15.19
C ALA A 40 6.29 -0.71 -14.77
N SER A 41 5.48 0.21 -15.31
CA SER A 41 5.52 1.65 -14.98
C SER A 41 4.25 2.16 -14.28
N ARG A 42 3.29 1.27 -14.02
CA ARG A 42 1.95 1.58 -13.51
C ARG A 42 1.45 0.46 -12.60
N ASP A 43 0.22 0.59 -12.08
CA ASP A 43 -0.42 -0.39 -11.20
C ASP A 43 0.42 -0.72 -9.95
N TRP A 44 0.58 0.29 -9.12
CA TRP A 44 1.34 0.22 -7.88
C TRP A 44 0.42 -0.03 -6.70
N LEU A 45 0.95 -0.66 -5.66
CA LEU A 45 0.35 -0.63 -4.34
C LEU A 45 1.25 0.22 -3.46
N LEU A 46 0.72 1.34 -2.99
CA LEU A 46 1.40 2.22 -2.07
C LEU A 46 1.04 1.77 -0.64
N ILE A 47 2.05 1.47 0.17
CA ILE A 47 1.88 0.97 1.54
C ILE A 47 2.56 1.96 2.47
N GLN A 48 1.76 2.66 3.25
CA GLN A 48 2.25 3.57 4.27
C GLN A 48 2.35 2.84 5.59
N VAL A 49 3.56 2.78 6.15
CA VAL A 49 3.82 2.29 7.51
C VAL A 49 4.38 3.47 8.32
N ARG A 50 3.56 4.04 9.20
CA ARG A 50 3.89 5.30 9.91
C ARG A 50 4.18 6.44 8.90
N THR A 51 5.44 6.85 8.80
CA THR A 51 5.92 7.91 7.88
C THR A 51 6.65 7.34 6.66
N LEU A 52 6.80 6.02 6.57
CA LEU A 52 7.52 5.35 5.49
C LEU A 52 6.53 4.92 4.41
N VAL A 53 6.93 5.11 3.16
CA VAL A 53 6.19 4.67 1.99
C VAL A 53 6.94 3.52 1.34
N PHE A 54 6.23 2.43 1.12
CA PHE A 54 6.68 1.32 0.31
C PHE A 54 5.85 1.27 -0.96
N VAL A 55 6.53 0.99 -2.07
CA VAL A 55 5.89 0.75 -3.35
C VAL A 55 6.03 -0.73 -3.65
N ARG A 56 4.89 -1.37 -3.95
CA ARG A 56 4.84 -2.76 -4.35
C ARG A 56 4.27 -2.87 -5.76
N CYS A 57 4.99 -3.59 -6.61
CA CYS A 57 4.54 -3.99 -7.93
C CYS A 57 3.67 -5.25 -7.84
N ARG A 58 2.75 -5.44 -8.79
CA ARG A 58 2.00 -6.72 -8.92
C ARG A 58 2.87 -7.95 -9.12
N CYS A 59 4.14 -7.78 -9.51
CA CYS A 59 5.11 -8.88 -9.59
C CYS A 59 5.72 -9.28 -8.23
N THR A 60 5.20 -8.74 -7.13
CA THR A 60 5.67 -8.88 -5.73
C THR A 60 6.98 -8.18 -5.39
N HIS A 61 7.58 -7.44 -6.33
CA HIS A 61 8.73 -6.61 -6.00
C HIS A 61 8.28 -5.41 -5.16
N GLU A 62 8.89 -5.24 -4.00
CA GLU A 62 8.58 -4.20 -3.03
C GLU A 62 9.87 -3.49 -2.62
N TRP A 63 9.81 -2.17 -2.51
CA TRP A 63 10.92 -1.36 -2.04
C TRP A 63 10.40 -0.15 -1.26
N GLN A 64 11.24 0.39 -0.39
CA GLN A 64 10.99 1.67 0.25
C GLN A 64 11.27 2.78 -0.76
N GLU A 65 10.28 3.63 -1.02
CA GLU A 65 10.44 4.79 -1.89
C GLU A 65 10.67 6.04 -1.04
N HIS A 66 11.90 6.57 -1.07
CA HIS A 66 12.31 7.68 -0.20
C HIS A 66 11.85 9.04 -0.73
N ASP A 67 11.52 9.12 -2.02
CA ASP A 67 11.04 10.36 -2.63
C ASP A 67 9.51 10.51 -2.57
N LEU A 68 8.81 9.51 -2.03
CA LEU A 68 7.40 9.60 -1.67
C LEU A 68 7.27 9.72 -0.16
N GLU A 69 6.57 10.75 0.28
CA GLU A 69 6.25 10.96 1.68
C GLU A 69 4.77 10.68 1.95
N ALA A 70 4.43 10.51 3.23
CA ALA A 70 3.03 10.36 3.66
C ALA A 70 2.11 11.50 3.19
N VAL A 71 2.66 12.70 2.98
CA VAL A 71 1.89 13.85 2.46
C VAL A 71 1.45 13.64 1.01
N ASP A 72 2.18 12.83 0.23
CA ASP A 72 1.82 12.51 -1.15
C ASP A 72 0.63 11.51 -1.23
N PHE A 73 0.27 10.87 -0.12
CA PHE A 73 -0.88 9.96 -0.01
C PHE A 73 -2.22 10.69 0.21
N ASP A 74 -2.20 11.93 0.68
CA ASP A 74 -3.42 12.63 1.11
C ASP A 74 -4.32 12.99 -0.08
N GLY A 75 -3.72 13.33 -1.23
CA GLY A 75 -4.45 13.68 -2.45
C GLY A 75 -5.00 12.50 -3.26
N SER A 76 -4.54 11.26 -3.02
CA SER A 76 -4.94 10.06 -3.78
C SER A 76 -5.98 9.19 -3.06
N HIS A 77 -6.47 9.63 -1.89
CA HIS A 77 -7.43 8.87 -1.10
C HIS A 77 -8.87 9.13 -1.53
N SER A 78 -9.55 8.10 -2.03
CA SER A 78 -11.00 8.12 -2.23
C SER A 78 -11.69 6.85 -1.75
N GLY A 79 -10.98 5.98 -1.03
CA GLY A 79 -11.51 4.68 -0.57
C GLY A 79 -11.50 4.55 0.95
N PRO A 80 -12.40 3.75 1.54
CA PRO A 80 -12.43 3.51 2.97
C PRO A 80 -11.13 2.84 3.44
N GLU A 81 -10.63 3.28 4.60
CA GLU A 81 -9.55 2.59 5.31
C GLU A 81 -10.02 1.17 5.63
N THR A 82 -9.37 0.18 5.03
CA THR A 82 -9.71 -1.24 5.22
C THR A 82 -8.71 -1.83 6.19
N GLU A 83 -9.22 -2.38 7.29
CA GLU A 83 -8.42 -3.17 8.22
C GLU A 83 -8.21 -4.57 7.62
N TRP A 84 -6.95 -5.01 7.60
CA TRP A 84 -6.57 -6.32 7.07
C TRP A 84 -5.99 -7.18 8.21
N GLU A 85 -6.36 -8.46 8.23
CA GLU A 85 -5.87 -9.40 9.26
C GLU A 85 -4.39 -9.76 9.06
N SER A 86 -3.87 -9.60 7.84
CA SER A 86 -2.46 -9.81 7.49
C SER A 86 -2.07 -9.13 6.17
N PHE A 87 -0.76 -8.89 5.99
CA PHE A 87 -0.20 -8.38 4.72
C PHE A 87 -0.50 -9.29 3.54
N GLU A 88 -0.43 -10.62 3.71
CA GLU A 88 -0.71 -11.58 2.64
C GLU A 88 -2.16 -11.52 2.16
N GLN A 89 -3.11 -11.40 3.10
CA GLN A 89 -4.53 -11.23 2.77
C GLN A 89 -4.77 -9.92 2.01
N MET A 90 -4.14 -8.83 2.46
CA MET A 90 -4.18 -7.52 1.79
C MET A 90 -3.64 -7.62 0.35
N TYR A 91 -2.45 -8.17 0.16
CA TYR A 91 -1.84 -8.31 -1.17
C TYR A 91 -2.72 -9.14 -2.11
N ARG A 92 -3.26 -10.27 -1.63
CA ARG A 92 -4.16 -11.10 -2.43
C ARG A 92 -5.44 -10.38 -2.81
N SER A 93 -6.09 -9.72 -1.84
CA SER A 93 -7.36 -9.02 -2.05
C SER A 93 -7.23 -7.85 -3.02
N LEU A 94 -6.05 -7.22 -3.04
CA LEU A 94 -5.74 -6.09 -3.94
C LEU A 94 -5.09 -6.51 -5.26
N GLY A 95 -4.75 -7.80 -5.45
CA GLY A 95 -4.12 -8.29 -6.68
C GLY A 95 -2.60 -8.03 -6.79
N PHE A 96 -1.91 -7.92 -5.66
CA PHE A 96 -0.46 -7.70 -5.53
C PHE A 96 0.28 -8.92 -4.94
N ASP A 97 -0.32 -10.10 -5.07
CA ASP A 97 0.21 -11.40 -4.62
C ASP A 97 1.10 -12.12 -5.65
N GLY A 98 1.36 -11.50 -6.81
CA GLY A 98 2.20 -12.08 -7.85
C GLY A 98 1.43 -12.76 -8.98
N LEU A 99 0.11 -12.94 -8.85
CA LEU A 99 -0.70 -13.59 -9.87
C LEU A 99 -0.64 -12.87 -11.22
N PHE A 100 -0.47 -11.55 -11.20
CA PHE A 100 -0.35 -10.71 -12.39
C PHE A 100 1.10 -10.46 -12.83
N ARG A 101 2.07 -11.24 -12.34
CA ARG A 101 3.45 -11.13 -12.81
C ARG A 101 3.51 -11.40 -14.31
N GLY A 102 4.04 -10.45 -15.08
CA GLY A 102 4.18 -10.56 -16.53
C GLY A 102 2.94 -10.21 -17.34
N SER A 103 1.87 -9.69 -16.72
CA SER A 103 0.71 -9.14 -17.45
C SER A 103 1.04 -7.86 -18.22
N TYR A 104 2.16 -7.22 -17.88
CA TYR A 104 2.73 -6.10 -18.62
C TYR A 104 3.53 -6.67 -19.80
N LEU A 105 2.83 -6.96 -20.90
CA LEU A 105 3.49 -7.14 -22.19
C LEU A 105 4.12 -5.80 -22.55
N GLY A 106 5.44 -5.82 -22.77
CA GLY A 106 6.26 -4.63 -23.00
C GLY A 106 5.67 -3.67 -24.03
N ALA A 107 5.81 -2.38 -23.75
CA ALA A 107 5.78 -1.34 -24.76
C ALA A 107 7.11 -1.33 -25.52
#